data_AF-A0A8J5K560-F1
#
_entry.id   AF-A0A8J5K560-F1
#
_cell.length_a   1.000
_cell.length_b   1.000
_cell.length_c   1.000
_cell.angle_alpha   90.00
_cell.angle_beta   90.00
_cell.angle_gamma   90.00
#
_symmetry.space_group_name_H-M   'P 1'
#
loop_
_entity.id
_entity.type
_entity.pdbx_description
1 polymer ?
#
loop_
_entity_poly.entity_id
_entity_poly.type
_entity_poly.pdbx_seq_one_letter_code
_entity_poly.pdbx_strand_id
1 'polypeptide(L)'
;RFLLKFGEVANYLGYNAMVDFFPTMTVRPNPQCEDIWCQKQQREYRAKKAAEPEPEKEEVKEEGVVHEDNEWDICLVAETTPEEAAGSVSAPMTNLAKGITVAYERLAPVAEEAGSNTVDTEGISLDDLMAQMKAL
;
A
#
# COMPACT_ATOMS: atom_id res chain seq x y z
N ARG A 1 -12.64 25.33 0.91
CA ARG A 1 -13.05 23.92 1.09
C ARG A 1 -13.79 23.71 2.41
N PHE A 2 -13.16 23.92 3.57
CA PHE A 2 -13.76 23.58 4.87
C PHE A 2 -15.14 24.20 5.16
N LEU A 3 -15.28 25.53 5.02
CA LEU A 3 -16.55 26.22 5.35
C LEU A 3 -17.71 25.85 4.42
N LEU A 4 -17.41 25.62 3.15
CA LEU A 4 -18.40 25.39 2.10
C LEU A 4 -18.58 23.90 1.78
N LYS A 5 -17.91 23.01 2.51
CA LYS A 5 -18.03 21.54 2.42
C LYS A 5 -17.90 20.98 0.99
N PHE A 6 -16.99 21.53 0.19
CA PHE A 6 -16.67 21.02 -1.14
C PHE A 6 -15.20 20.60 -1.25
N GLY A 7 -14.96 19.56 -2.06
CA GLY A 7 -13.65 18.96 -2.24
C GLY A 7 -13.05 18.38 -0.95
N GLU A 8 -11.78 17.98 -1.02
CA GLU A 8 -11.08 17.43 0.14
C GLU A 8 -10.34 18.51 0.92
N VAL A 9 -10.54 18.53 2.24
CA VAL A 9 -9.84 19.44 3.15
C VAL A 9 -8.53 18.80 3.62
N ALA A 10 -7.40 19.42 3.29
CA ALA A 10 -6.10 18.98 3.78
C ALA A 10 -5.84 19.50 5.20
N ASN A 11 -5.48 18.60 6.12
CA ASN A 11 -5.06 18.96 7.49
C ASN A 11 -3.66 19.60 7.48
N TYR A 12 -2.76 19.08 6.65
CA TYR A 12 -1.45 19.63 6.38
C TYR A 12 -1.16 19.55 4.89
N LEU A 13 -0.64 20.64 4.34
CA LEU A 13 -0.18 20.75 2.97
C LEU A 13 1.17 21.46 2.99
N GLY A 14 2.23 20.74 2.60
CA GLY A 14 3.55 21.30 2.39
C GLY A 14 3.76 21.74 0.95
N TYR A 15 4.79 22.55 0.72
CA TYR A 15 5.25 22.91 -0.62
C TYR A 15 6.77 22.90 -0.66
N ASN A 16 7.34 22.13 -1.59
CA ASN A 16 8.74 22.15 -1.95
C ASN A 16 8.89 22.70 -3.37
N ALA A 17 9.33 23.96 -3.47
CA ALA A 17 9.45 24.70 -4.72
C ALA A 17 10.55 24.19 -5.65
N MET A 18 11.56 23.48 -5.15
CA MET A 18 12.68 23.02 -5.99
C MET A 18 12.29 21.87 -6.92
N VAL A 19 11.29 21.09 -6.51
CA VAL A 19 10.85 19.88 -7.21
C VAL A 19 9.34 19.90 -7.50
N ASP A 20 8.70 21.07 -7.34
CA ASP A 20 7.25 21.27 -7.46
C ASP A 20 6.42 20.19 -6.75
N PHE A 21 6.83 19.88 -5.51
CA PHE A 21 6.26 18.77 -4.74
C PHE A 21 5.35 19.28 -3.62
N PHE A 22 4.14 18.72 -3.54
CA PHE A 22 3.08 19.12 -2.61
C PHE A 22 2.70 17.95 -1.68
N PRO A 23 3.44 17.70 -0.60
CA PRO A 23 3.10 16.63 0.33
C PRO A 23 1.84 16.97 1.14
N THR A 24 0.88 16.06 1.13
CA THR A 24 -0.30 16.10 2.01
C THR A 24 -0.10 15.10 3.16
N MET A 25 -0.42 15.52 4.38
CA MET A 25 -0.32 14.66 5.56
C MET A 25 -1.48 14.93 6.51
N THR A 26 -1.77 13.95 7.37
CA THR A 26 -2.68 14.12 8.50
C THR A 26 -1.89 14.05 9.80
N VAL A 27 -1.68 15.21 10.43
CA VAL A 27 -1.01 15.30 11.72
C VAL A 27 -2.01 14.99 12.83
N ARG A 28 -1.71 14.00 13.66
CA ARG A 28 -2.57 13.63 14.80
C ARG A 28 -2.10 14.35 16.08
N PRO A 29 -3.01 14.69 17.01
CA PRO A 29 -2.63 15.28 18.29
C PRO A 29 -1.71 14.37 19.10
N ASN A 30 -0.69 14.94 19.75
CA ASN A 30 0.19 14.21 20.65
C ASN A 30 -0.51 13.97 22.01
N PRO A 31 -0.61 12.71 22.50
CA PRO A 31 -1.16 12.41 23.82
C PRO A 31 -0.40 13.06 24.98
N GLN A 32 0.90 13.30 24.81
CA GLN A 32 1.80 13.92 25.80
C GLN A 32 2.12 15.38 25.46
N CYS A 33 1.20 16.09 24.78
CA CYS A 33 1.38 17.51 24.49
C CYS A 33 1.54 18.30 25.81
N GLU A 34 2.49 19.24 25.86
CA GLU A 34 2.74 20.05 27.06
C GLU A 34 1.56 20.95 27.43
N ASP A 35 0.71 21.30 26.46
CA ASP A 35 -0.49 22.09 26.68
C ASP A 35 -1.64 21.24 27.27
N ILE A 36 -2.03 21.59 28.50
CA ILE A 36 -3.13 20.98 29.24
C ILE A 36 -4.47 21.13 28.50
N TRP A 37 -4.70 22.26 27.81
CA TRP A 37 -5.93 22.49 27.06
C TRP A 37 -6.02 21.59 25.83
N CYS A 38 -4.90 21.35 25.15
CA CYS A 38 -4.82 20.39 24.06
C CYS A 38 -5.20 18.99 24.56
N GLN A 39 -4.62 18.52 25.67
CA GLN A 39 -4.96 17.22 26.26
C GLN A 39 -6.45 17.13 26.69
N LYS A 40 -7.03 18.23 27.18
CA LYS A 40 -8.45 18.30 27.53
C LYS A 40 -9.33 18.13 26.29
N GLN A 41 -9.07 18.88 25.22
CA GLN A 41 -9.82 18.77 23.96
C GLN A 41 -9.67 17.39 23.33
N GLN A 42 -8.50 16.76 23.44
CA GLN A 42 -8.32 15.37 22.97
C GLN A 42 -9.21 14.36 23.71
N ARG A 43 -9.47 14.57 25.00
CA ARG A 43 -10.41 13.72 25.77
C ARG A 43 -11.85 13.97 25.33
N GLU A 44 -12.24 15.23 25.17
CA GLU A 44 -13.58 15.62 24.71
C GLU A 44 -13.86 15.10 23.28
N TYR A 45 -12.90 15.23 22.37
CA TYR A 45 -13.01 14.72 21.00
C TYR A 45 -13.17 13.20 20.97
N ARG A 46 -12.40 12.46 21.78
CA ARG A 46 -12.55 10.99 21.89
C ARG A 46 -13.92 10.59 22.41
N ALA A 47 -14.44 11.29 23.42
CA ALA A 47 -15.78 11.04 23.96
C ALA A 47 -16.86 11.33 22.91
N LYS A 48 -16.74 12.45 22.18
CA LYS A 48 -17.66 12.80 21.09
C LYS A 48 -17.67 11.74 19.98
N LYS A 49 -16.49 11.32 19.54
CA LYS A 49 -16.34 10.31 18.48
C LYS A 49 -16.90 8.94 18.90
N ALA A 50 -16.79 8.57 20.17
CA ALA A 50 -17.36 7.31 20.69
C ALA A 50 -18.89 7.36 20.82
N ALA A 51 -19.48 8.55 20.94
CA ALA A 51 -20.92 8.75 21.00
C ALA A 51 -21.55 8.96 19.61
N GLU A 52 -20.75 9.29 18.60
CA GLU A 52 -21.21 9.45 17.22
C GLU A 52 -21.50 8.06 16.62
N PRO A 53 -22.71 7.84 16.06
CA PRO A 53 -23.01 6.57 15.40
C PRO A 53 -22.02 6.34 14.27
N GLU A 54 -21.54 5.10 14.14
CA GLU A 54 -20.57 4.74 13.11
C GLU A 54 -21.15 5.13 11.74
N PRO A 55 -20.43 5.93 10.93
CA PRO A 55 -20.97 6.38 9.66
C PRO A 55 -21.25 5.15 8.80
N GLU A 56 -22.52 4.95 8.49
CA GLU A 56 -22.95 4.04 7.45
C GLU A 56 -22.16 4.44 6.22
N LYS A 57 -21.30 3.53 5.74
CA LYS A 57 -20.54 3.77 4.51
C LYS A 57 -21.59 3.91 3.42
N GLU A 58 -21.96 5.14 3.09
CA GLU A 58 -22.60 5.43 1.82
C GLU A 58 -21.62 4.92 0.78
N GLU A 59 -21.93 3.76 0.21
CA GLU A 59 -21.37 3.34 -1.05
C GLU A 59 -21.69 4.47 -2.00
N VAL A 60 -20.68 5.31 -2.26
CA VAL A 60 -20.70 6.23 -3.38
C VAL A 60 -20.82 5.32 -4.59
N LYS A 61 -22.07 5.06 -5.01
CA LYS A 61 -22.33 4.45 -6.30
C LYS A 61 -21.71 5.40 -7.29
N GLU A 62 -20.58 4.99 -7.86
CA GLU A 62 -20.02 5.66 -9.02
C GLU A 62 -21.11 5.62 -10.08
N GLU A 63 -21.78 6.74 -10.28
CA GLU A 63 -22.69 6.90 -11.40
C GLU A 63 -21.84 6.70 -12.65
N GLY A 64 -22.11 5.61 -13.38
CA GLY A 64 -21.34 5.25 -14.56
C GLY A 64 -21.29 6.43 -15.53
N VAL A 65 -20.10 6.75 -16.03
CA VAL A 65 -19.89 7.88 -16.95
C VAL A 65 -20.73 7.64 -18.22
N VAL A 66 -21.71 8.51 -18.47
CA VAL A 66 -22.53 8.47 -19.69
C VAL A 66 -21.89 9.36 -20.74
N HIS A 67 -21.58 8.80 -21.91
CA HIS A 67 -21.10 9.54 -23.07
C HIS A 67 -22.29 9.89 -23.98
N GLU A 68 -22.47 11.18 -24.31
CA GLU A 68 -23.57 11.64 -25.19
C GLU A 68 -23.42 11.05 -26.61
N ASP A 69 -22.19 11.00 -27.12
CA ASP A 69 -21.84 10.40 -28.41
C ASP A 69 -20.63 9.46 -28.25
N ASN A 70 -20.68 8.29 -28.89
CA ASN A 70 -19.57 7.32 -28.97
C ASN A 70 -19.46 6.77 -30.41
N GLU A 71 -19.27 7.65 -31.38
CA GLU A 71 -19.23 7.31 -32.82
C GLU A 71 -18.10 6.33 -33.20
N TRP A 72 -17.09 6.20 -32.35
CA TRP A 72 -15.88 5.42 -32.58
C TRP A 72 -15.83 4.11 -31.79
N ASP A 73 -16.95 3.70 -31.17
CA ASP A 73 -17.11 2.44 -30.41
C ASP A 73 -16.00 2.23 -29.35
N ILE A 74 -15.63 3.30 -28.64
CA ILE A 74 -14.60 3.23 -27.60
C ILE A 74 -15.18 2.53 -26.36
N CYS A 75 -14.51 1.46 -25.91
CA CYS A 75 -14.91 0.65 -24.76
C CYS A 75 -13.90 0.77 -23.61
N LEU A 76 -14.40 0.87 -22.37
CA LEU A 76 -13.59 0.72 -21.15
C LEU A 76 -13.13 -0.74 -21.03
N VAL A 77 -11.85 -0.99 -21.31
CA VAL A 77 -11.21 -2.28 -21.07
C VAL A 77 -10.47 -2.21 -19.73
N ALA A 78 -10.70 -3.19 -18.85
CA ALA A 78 -9.91 -3.30 -17.63
C ALA A 78 -8.47 -3.68 -18.00
N GLU A 79 -7.51 -2.82 -17.65
CA GLU A 79 -6.09 -3.11 -17.84
C GLU A 79 -5.58 -4.22 -16.90
N THR A 80 -6.36 -4.57 -15.87
CA THR A 80 -6.09 -5.66 -14.95
C THR A 80 -7.01 -6.83 -15.22
N THR A 81 -6.44 -8.01 -15.49
CA THR A 81 -7.23 -9.24 -15.52
C THR A 81 -7.68 -9.60 -14.09
N PRO A 82 -8.85 -10.24 -13.90
CA PRO A 82 -9.31 -10.63 -12.57
C PRO A 82 -8.33 -11.57 -11.83
N GLU A 83 -7.44 -12.26 -12.56
CA GLU A 83 -6.35 -13.07 -11.99
C GLU A 83 -5.20 -12.23 -11.40
N GLU A 84 -4.94 -11.02 -11.91
CA GLU A 84 -3.89 -10.13 -11.41
C GLU A 84 -4.39 -9.26 -10.24
N ALA A 85 -5.69 -9.01 -10.17
CA ALA A 85 -6.32 -8.23 -9.09
C ALA A 85 -6.52 -9.04 -7.79
N ALA A 86 -6.70 -10.35 -7.89
CA ALA A 86 -6.76 -11.26 -6.76
C ALA A 86 -5.36 -11.84 -6.52
N GLY A 87 -4.58 -11.24 -5.62
CA GLY A 87 -3.20 -11.63 -5.28
C GLY A 87 -2.98 -13.13 -5.02
N SER A 88 -2.86 -13.90 -6.09
CA SER A 88 -2.56 -15.33 -6.14
C SER A 88 -1.72 -15.57 -7.39
N VAL A 89 -0.43 -15.30 -7.26
CA VAL A 89 0.55 -15.85 -8.20
C VAL A 89 0.49 -17.37 -8.04
N SER A 90 0.00 -18.08 -9.06
CA SER A 90 0.39 -19.44 -9.46
C SER A 90 -0.78 -20.28 -9.99
N ALA A 91 -1.03 -20.17 -11.29
CA ALA A 91 -1.40 -21.33 -12.11
C ALA A 91 -0.39 -21.41 -13.27
N PRO A 92 0.08 -22.61 -13.65
CA PRO A 92 1.11 -22.76 -14.67
C PRO A 92 0.62 -22.18 -16.00
N MET A 93 1.42 -21.34 -16.65
CA MET A 93 1.19 -20.96 -18.04
C MET A 93 1.33 -22.20 -18.93
N THR A 94 0.24 -22.95 -19.12
CA THR A 94 0.21 -24.17 -19.95
C THR A 94 0.12 -23.88 -21.44
N ASN A 95 0.20 -22.62 -21.87
CA ASN A 95 0.17 -22.20 -23.28
C ASN A 95 1.50 -21.59 -23.72
N LEU A 96 2.56 -22.41 -23.72
CA LEU A 96 3.85 -22.00 -24.27
C LEU A 96 3.92 -22.41 -25.75
N ALA A 97 4.19 -21.44 -26.64
CA ALA A 97 4.24 -21.69 -28.08
C ALA A 97 5.35 -22.70 -28.44
N LYS A 98 5.14 -23.45 -29.53
CA LYS A 98 6.04 -24.53 -29.97
C LYS A 98 7.46 -24.00 -30.18
N GLY A 99 8.40 -24.39 -29.31
CA GLY A 99 9.82 -24.01 -29.38
C GLY A 99 10.33 -23.13 -28.24
N ILE A 100 9.48 -22.73 -27.29
CA ILE A 100 9.92 -21.97 -26.11
C ILE A 100 10.00 -22.91 -24.90
N THR A 101 11.09 -22.79 -24.12
CA THR A 101 11.29 -23.50 -22.85
C THR A 101 11.62 -22.49 -21.76
N VAL A 102 11.16 -22.74 -20.54
CA VAL A 102 11.43 -21.86 -19.39
C VAL A 102 12.76 -22.27 -18.76
N ALA A 103 13.65 -21.30 -18.51
CA ALA A 103 14.98 -21.59 -17.98
C ALA A 103 14.96 -21.95 -16.49
N TYR A 104 14.05 -21.37 -15.71
CA TYR A 104 13.90 -21.61 -14.27
C TYR A 104 12.45 -21.40 -13.85
N GLU A 105 11.96 -22.25 -12.95
CA GLU A 105 10.65 -22.16 -12.34
C GLU A 105 10.77 -21.49 -10.96
N ARG A 106 9.99 -20.43 -10.73
CA ARG A 106 9.95 -19.76 -9.43
C ARG A 106 9.12 -20.64 -8.49
N LEU A 107 9.78 -21.27 -7.52
CA LEU A 107 9.09 -21.97 -6.44
C LEU A 107 8.16 -20.99 -5.70
N ALA A 108 6.96 -21.45 -5.37
CA ALA A 108 6.05 -20.69 -4.52
C ALA A 108 6.78 -20.28 -3.23
N PRO A 109 6.54 -19.07 -2.70
CA PRO A 109 7.03 -18.73 -1.37
C PRO A 109 6.43 -19.75 -0.41
N VAL A 110 7.28 -20.62 0.14
CA VAL A 110 6.89 -21.47 1.27
C VAL A 110 6.45 -20.50 2.35
N ALA A 111 5.22 -20.66 2.84
CA ALA A 111 4.74 -19.92 3.99
C ALA A 111 5.80 -20.00 5.08
N GLU A 112 6.34 -18.84 5.48
CA GLU A 112 7.24 -18.75 6.61
C GLU A 112 6.47 -19.21 7.85
N GLU A 113 6.57 -20.49 8.20
CA GLU A 113 6.78 -20.79 9.61
C GLU A 113 8.03 -20.02 10.02
N ALA A 114 7.99 -19.42 11.21
CA ALA A 114 9.10 -18.69 11.82
C ALA A 114 10.32 -19.62 12.06
N GLY A 115 10.96 -20.03 10.98
CA GLY A 115 12.26 -20.68 10.92
C GLY A 115 13.23 -19.62 10.48
N SER A 116 13.88 -19.03 11.46
CA SER A 116 15.02 -18.13 11.31
C SER A 116 15.93 -18.58 10.16
N ASN A 117 16.05 -17.78 9.09
CA ASN A 117 17.21 -17.84 8.18
C ASN A 117 18.45 -17.27 8.89
N THR A 118 18.75 -17.78 10.08
CA THR A 118 20.05 -17.65 10.70
C THR A 118 20.90 -18.80 10.22
N VAL A 119 21.96 -18.47 9.50
CA VAL A 119 23.10 -19.40 9.40
C VAL A 119 23.57 -19.61 10.84
N ASP A 120 23.52 -20.85 11.34
CA ASP A 120 24.14 -21.22 12.60
C ASP A 120 25.64 -20.93 12.48
N THR A 121 26.04 -19.75 12.97
CA THR A 121 27.43 -19.29 13.03
C THR A 121 28.02 -19.62 14.40
N GLU A 122 27.63 -20.75 14.98
CA GLU A 122 28.30 -21.28 16.17
C GLU A 122 29.65 -21.87 15.77
N GLY A 123 30.64 -20.97 15.59
CA GLY A 123 32.06 -21.33 15.64
C GLY A 123 32.96 -20.86 14.50
N ILE A 124 32.44 -20.18 13.47
CA ILE A 124 33.27 -19.72 12.33
C ILE A 124 33.30 -18.20 12.30
N SER A 125 34.50 -17.64 12.43
CA SER A 125 34.72 -16.19 12.33
C SER A 125 34.53 -15.72 10.88
N LEU A 126 34.07 -14.47 10.71
CA LEU A 126 33.86 -13.85 9.41
C LEU A 126 35.13 -13.88 8.52
N ASP A 127 36.31 -13.78 9.16
CA ASP A 127 37.59 -13.79 8.48
C ASP A 127 37.95 -15.17 7.89
N ASP A 128 37.60 -16.27 8.57
CA ASP A 128 37.82 -17.63 8.05
C ASP A 128 36.94 -17.92 6.82
N LEU A 129 35.70 -17.42 6.83
CA LEU A 129 34.79 -17.56 5.71
C LEU A 129 35.31 -16.82 4.47
N MET A 130 35.89 -15.63 4.66
CA MET A 130 36.51 -14.86 3.58
C MET A 130 37.78 -15.54 3.03
N ALA A 131 38.54 -16.23 3.87
CA ALA A 131 39.70 -17.00 3.43
C ALA A 131 39.28 -18.21 2.58
N GLN A 132 38.24 -18.92 2.98
CA GLN A 132 37.75 -20.11 2.28
C GLN A 132 37.20 -19.78 0.88
N MET A 133 36.47 -18.67 0.75
CA MET A 133 35.94 -18.19 -0.54
C MET A 133 37.02 -17.68 -1.50
N LYS A 134 38.20 -17.30 -1.01
CA LYS A 134 39.33 -16.89 -1.85
C LYS A 134 40.18 -18.07 -2.34
N ALA A 135 40.00 -19.25 -1.77
CA ALA A 135 40.73 -20.46 -2.12
C ALA A 135 40.01 -21.33 -3.18
N LEU A 136 38.76 -20.98 -3.51
CA LEU A 136 38.00 -21.48 -4.66
C LEU A 136 38.28 -20.60 -5.89
#